data_AF-A0A803LFY2-F1
#
_entry.id   AF-A0A803LFY2-F1
#
_cell.length_a   1.000
_cell.length_b   1.000
_cell.length_c   1.000
_cell.angle_alpha   90.00
_cell.angle_beta   90.00
_cell.angle_gamma   90.00
#
_symmetry.space_group_name_H-M   'P 1'
#
loop_
_entity.id
_entity.type
_entity.pdbx_description
1 polymer ?
#
loop_
_entity_poly.entity_id
_entity_poly.type
_entity_poly.pdbx_seq_one_letter_code
_entity_poly.pdbx_strand_id
1 'polypeptide(L)'
;MARPGREHWQGVKRIFRYLRGTADIGLVYGNDKECLVTGYSDSDYAADVDTRRSVTGYVFTLGGSVVSWKSTLQSSVTLSTTEAEYMALTSAAKESIWLKGLVGDLGIAQDFATVYCDSLSAICLAKDQVHHDRTKHIDVRYSPVKYKYPSSSFSNRLQIRSMADSAFNKIQIKREDTSFDAYVVGKDDAPAIVVLQEWWGVDYEIKNHAIKISQLEPGYKALIPDLYRGKVGLDAAEAQHLMEGLDWAGAIKDIEASVNWLKANGSQKVGVTGYCMGGALSIASAVLVPGIDAVVGFYGTPSPQLADPAQVKAPVQAHFGDLDNIAGFSDVETAKSLEEKLKLSGVPNEVHIYPGSGHAFMNLSPEGIERRKAMGLNDLNEANVQLAWSRFQSWMSRYLS
;
A
#
# COMPACT_ATOMS: atom_id res chain seq x y z
N MET A 1 16.18 -30.20 -27.45
CA MET A 1 16.34 -31.21 -26.38
C MET A 1 16.54 -32.58 -27.02
N ALA A 2 17.65 -33.28 -26.78
CA ALA A 2 17.97 -34.54 -27.47
C ALA A 2 18.28 -35.75 -26.56
N ARG A 3 18.15 -35.64 -25.22
CA ARG A 3 18.39 -36.75 -24.27
C ARG A 3 17.49 -36.65 -23.02
N PRO A 4 16.24 -37.13 -23.07
CA PRO A 4 15.37 -37.16 -21.90
C PRO A 4 15.83 -38.20 -20.87
N GLY A 5 15.98 -37.77 -19.61
CA GLY A 5 16.35 -38.60 -18.46
C GLY A 5 15.20 -38.93 -17.49
N ARG A 6 15.53 -39.55 -16.35
CA ARG A 6 14.54 -40.02 -15.34
C ARG A 6 13.64 -38.91 -14.78
N GLU A 7 14.18 -37.72 -14.59
CA GLU A 7 13.43 -36.55 -14.10
C GLU A 7 12.37 -36.10 -15.11
N HIS A 8 12.70 -36.07 -16.40
CA HIS A 8 11.73 -35.80 -17.47
C HIS A 8 10.61 -36.84 -17.49
N TRP A 9 10.93 -38.12 -17.27
CA TRP A 9 9.93 -39.20 -17.17
C TRP A 9 9.00 -39.03 -15.97
N GLN A 10 9.53 -38.58 -14.82
CA GLN A 10 8.71 -38.24 -13.66
C GLN A 10 7.83 -37.03 -13.92
N GLY A 11 8.34 -36.00 -14.59
CA GLY A 11 7.56 -34.84 -15.04
C GLY A 11 6.38 -35.24 -15.92
N VAL A 12 6.62 -36.08 -16.93
CA VAL A 12 5.55 -36.59 -17.82
C VAL A 12 4.50 -37.40 -17.04
N LYS A 13 4.91 -38.28 -16.13
CA LYS A 13 3.98 -39.03 -15.27
C LYS A 13 3.14 -38.11 -14.38
N ARG A 14 3.73 -37.03 -13.86
CA ARG A 14 3.01 -36.02 -13.06
C ARG A 14 1.95 -35.33 -13.91
N ILE A 15 2.26 -34.95 -15.15
CA ILE A 15 1.30 -34.37 -16.09
C ILE A 15 0.12 -35.33 -16.33
N PHE A 16 0.38 -36.60 -16.66
CA PHE A 16 -0.70 -37.56 -16.90
C PHE A 16 -1.55 -37.85 -15.66
N ARG A 17 -0.95 -37.90 -14.47
CA ARG A 17 -1.71 -38.04 -13.21
C ARG A 17 -2.58 -36.83 -12.93
N TYR A 18 -2.07 -35.63 -13.18
CA TYR A 18 -2.84 -34.40 -13.06
C TYR A 18 -4.04 -34.43 -14.02
N LEU A 19 -3.80 -34.63 -15.32
CA LEU A 19 -4.87 -34.70 -16.34
C LEU A 19 -5.95 -35.74 -16.01
N ARG A 20 -5.56 -36.92 -15.50
CA ARG A 20 -6.53 -37.95 -15.09
C ARG A 20 -7.27 -37.58 -13.81
N GLY A 21 -6.59 -36.97 -12.85
CA GLY A 21 -7.15 -36.57 -11.56
C GLY A 21 -7.99 -35.29 -11.60
N THR A 22 -7.89 -34.52 -12.68
CA THR A 22 -8.67 -33.29 -12.89
C THR A 22 -9.60 -33.40 -14.11
N ALA A 23 -9.91 -34.62 -14.55
CA ALA A 23 -10.72 -34.85 -15.75
C ALA A 23 -12.17 -34.36 -15.61
N ASP A 24 -12.65 -34.26 -14.38
CA ASP A 24 -13.97 -33.77 -13.97
C ASP A 24 -13.95 -32.29 -13.55
N ILE A 25 -12.78 -31.65 -13.51
CA ILE A 25 -12.66 -30.22 -13.19
C ILE A 25 -12.91 -29.41 -14.46
N GLY A 26 -13.93 -28.56 -14.42
CA GLY A 26 -14.28 -27.63 -15.48
C GLY A 26 -14.36 -26.19 -14.99
N LEU A 27 -14.23 -25.25 -15.92
CA LEU A 27 -14.54 -23.84 -15.66
C LEU A 27 -16.05 -23.66 -15.64
N VAL A 28 -16.58 -23.17 -14.51
CA VAL A 28 -18.01 -22.85 -14.36
C VAL A 28 -18.18 -21.34 -14.56
N TYR A 29 -19.11 -20.97 -15.45
CA TYR A 29 -19.52 -19.59 -15.68
C TYR A 29 -20.81 -19.29 -14.92
N GLY A 30 -21.00 -18.04 -14.45
CA GLY A 30 -22.27 -17.59 -13.89
C GLY A 30 -22.24 -17.00 -12.48
N ASN A 31 -21.05 -16.82 -11.89
CA ASN A 31 -20.90 -16.19 -10.57
C ASN A 31 -20.82 -14.65 -10.62
N ASP A 32 -20.83 -14.06 -11.81
CA ASP A 32 -20.80 -12.62 -12.04
C ASP A 32 -21.94 -12.20 -12.97
N LYS A 33 -22.77 -11.26 -12.51
CA LYS A 33 -23.95 -10.76 -13.22
C LYS A 33 -23.62 -9.73 -14.28
N GLU A 34 -22.49 -9.04 -14.17
CA GLU A 34 -22.11 -7.97 -15.11
C GLU A 34 -21.37 -8.54 -16.33
N CYS A 35 -20.72 -9.70 -16.19
CA CYS A 35 -20.03 -10.40 -17.27
C CYS A 35 -19.01 -9.49 -18.00
N LEU A 36 -18.23 -8.72 -17.24
CA LEU A 36 -17.26 -7.77 -17.76
C LEU A 36 -15.87 -8.41 -17.88
N VAL A 37 -15.06 -7.90 -18.81
CA VAL A 37 -13.66 -8.33 -18.94
C VAL A 37 -12.83 -7.65 -17.84
N THR A 38 -12.36 -8.47 -16.90
CA THR A 38 -11.49 -8.02 -15.81
C THR A 38 -10.16 -8.75 -15.87
N GLY A 39 -9.06 -8.01 -15.91
CA GLY A 39 -7.70 -8.53 -15.96
C GLY A 39 -6.91 -8.23 -14.69
N TYR A 40 -5.97 -9.10 -14.37
CA TYR A 40 -4.97 -8.93 -13.34
C TYR A 40 -3.60 -9.17 -13.96
N SER A 41 -2.64 -8.29 -13.65
CA SER A 41 -1.26 -8.38 -14.12
C SER A 41 -0.32 -8.47 -12.93
N ASP A 42 0.74 -9.25 -13.08
CA ASP A 42 1.78 -9.46 -12.08
C ASP A 42 3.10 -9.82 -12.78
N SER A 43 4.23 -9.57 -12.11
CA SER A 43 5.54 -10.02 -12.57
C SER A 43 6.37 -10.66 -11.47
N ASP A 44 7.03 -11.77 -11.80
CA ASP A 44 8.02 -12.37 -10.90
C ASP A 44 9.42 -11.91 -11.33
N TYR A 45 9.95 -10.92 -10.60
CA TYR A 45 11.18 -10.24 -10.94
C TYR A 45 12.41 -11.16 -10.88
N ALA A 46 13.12 -11.26 -12.01
CA ALA A 46 14.31 -12.08 -12.16
C ALA A 46 14.14 -13.54 -11.67
N ALA A 47 12.95 -14.11 -11.92
CA ALA A 47 12.58 -15.46 -11.53
C ALA A 47 13.46 -16.55 -12.17
N ASP A 48 13.92 -16.33 -13.41
CA ASP A 48 14.84 -17.25 -14.07
C ASP A 48 16.25 -17.10 -13.48
N VAL A 49 16.73 -18.12 -12.79
CA VAL A 49 18.05 -18.13 -12.14
C VAL A 49 19.18 -18.03 -13.17
N ASP A 50 19.01 -18.62 -14.36
CA ASP A 50 20.06 -18.69 -15.37
C ASP A 50 20.20 -17.39 -16.15
N THR A 51 19.09 -16.81 -16.59
CA THR A 51 19.11 -15.59 -17.41
C THR A 51 18.78 -14.31 -16.66
N ARG A 52 18.33 -14.41 -15.40
CA ARG A 52 17.83 -13.30 -14.56
C ARG A 52 16.67 -12.53 -15.19
N ARG A 53 15.95 -13.15 -16.13
CA ARG A 53 14.75 -12.58 -16.73
C ARG A 53 13.55 -12.78 -15.83
N SER A 54 12.69 -11.79 -15.79
CA SER A 54 11.44 -11.84 -15.03
C SER A 54 10.38 -12.64 -15.79
N VAL A 55 9.37 -13.13 -15.08
CA VAL A 55 8.20 -13.81 -15.67
C VAL A 55 7.03 -12.85 -15.65
N THR A 56 6.39 -12.65 -16.80
CA THR A 56 5.12 -11.90 -16.89
C THR A 56 3.95 -12.84 -16.68
N GLY A 57 3.09 -12.48 -15.74
CA GLY A 57 1.81 -13.13 -15.46
C GLY A 57 0.63 -12.22 -15.80
N TYR A 58 -0.42 -12.80 -16.38
CA TYR A 58 -1.74 -12.19 -16.31
C TYR A 58 -2.85 -13.25 -16.29
N VAL A 59 -4.00 -12.86 -15.76
CA VAL A 59 -5.24 -13.65 -15.83
C VAL A 59 -6.41 -12.71 -16.10
N PHE A 60 -7.31 -13.14 -16.99
CA PHE A 60 -8.54 -12.44 -17.33
C PHE A 60 -9.74 -13.30 -16.99
N THR A 61 -10.74 -12.68 -16.40
CA THR A 61 -12.03 -13.29 -16.09
C THR A 61 -13.16 -12.67 -16.90
N LEU A 62 -14.18 -13.48 -17.17
CA LEU A 62 -15.44 -13.10 -17.79
C LEU A 62 -16.56 -13.95 -17.16
N GLY A 63 -17.61 -13.33 -16.63
CA GLY A 63 -18.73 -14.05 -16.03
C GLY A 63 -18.32 -14.89 -14.79
N GLY A 64 -17.29 -14.43 -14.07
CA GLY A 64 -16.76 -15.09 -12.88
C GLY A 64 -15.84 -16.30 -13.17
N SER A 65 -15.51 -16.56 -14.45
CA SER A 65 -14.61 -17.63 -14.86
C SER A 65 -13.39 -17.11 -15.61
N VAL A 66 -12.28 -17.84 -15.54
CA VAL A 66 -11.04 -17.48 -16.25
C VAL A 66 -11.17 -17.78 -17.74
N VAL A 67 -10.87 -16.80 -18.60
CA VAL A 67 -10.99 -16.93 -20.06
C VAL A 67 -9.69 -16.74 -20.82
N SER A 68 -8.71 -16.03 -20.24
CA SER A 68 -7.37 -15.89 -20.81
C SER A 68 -6.35 -15.80 -19.68
N TRP A 69 -5.20 -16.44 -19.86
CA TRP A 69 -4.11 -16.42 -18.90
C TRP A 69 -2.79 -16.55 -19.63
N LYS A 70 -1.73 -16.03 -19.00
CA LYS A 70 -0.37 -16.16 -19.51
C LYS A 70 0.59 -16.18 -18.35
N SER A 71 1.60 -17.04 -18.47
CA SER A 71 2.83 -16.98 -17.68
C SER A 71 3.96 -17.22 -18.65
N THR A 72 4.81 -16.21 -18.88
CA THR A 72 5.86 -16.29 -19.90
C THR A 72 7.08 -15.49 -19.47
N LEU A 73 8.26 -16.04 -19.71
CA LEU A 73 9.52 -15.35 -19.49
C LEU A 73 9.60 -14.08 -20.36
N GLN A 74 9.98 -12.97 -19.76
CA GLN A 74 10.20 -11.73 -20.48
C GLN A 74 11.34 -11.88 -21.50
N SER A 75 11.25 -11.19 -22.63
CA SER A 75 12.25 -11.28 -23.71
C SER A 75 13.61 -10.71 -23.34
N SER A 76 13.66 -9.92 -22.27
CA SER A 76 14.80 -9.10 -21.86
C SER A 76 14.91 -9.11 -20.34
N VAL A 77 16.13 -8.88 -19.85
CA VAL A 77 16.38 -8.66 -18.42
C VAL A 77 15.96 -7.23 -18.07
N THR A 78 15.12 -7.10 -17.06
CA THR A 78 14.68 -5.82 -16.49
C THR A 78 15.62 -5.42 -15.36
N LEU A 79 15.83 -4.11 -15.18
CA LEU A 79 16.76 -3.56 -14.19
C LEU A 79 16.08 -3.18 -12.87
N SER A 80 14.75 -3.23 -12.83
CA SER A 80 13.94 -2.96 -11.64
C SER A 80 12.66 -3.81 -11.65
N THR A 81 12.07 -3.98 -10.47
CA THR A 81 10.72 -4.56 -10.30
C THR A 81 9.69 -3.74 -11.05
N THR A 82 9.74 -2.41 -10.95
CA THR A 82 8.88 -1.47 -11.69
C THR A 82 8.90 -1.71 -13.20
N GLU A 83 10.08 -1.96 -13.78
CA GLU A 83 10.20 -2.23 -15.22
C GLU A 83 9.58 -3.60 -15.59
N ALA A 84 9.79 -4.62 -14.75
CA ALA A 84 9.17 -5.93 -14.93
C ALA A 84 7.64 -5.86 -14.86
N GLU A 85 7.11 -5.11 -13.89
CA GLU A 85 5.69 -4.87 -13.71
C GLU A 85 5.09 -4.09 -14.87
N TYR A 86 5.76 -3.01 -15.31
CA TYR A 86 5.32 -2.24 -16.48
C TYR A 86 5.29 -3.08 -17.76
N MET A 87 6.25 -3.99 -17.95
CA MET A 87 6.26 -4.93 -19.07
C MET A 87 5.10 -5.95 -18.97
N ALA A 88 4.83 -6.47 -17.77
CA ALA A 88 3.70 -7.36 -17.54
C ALA A 88 2.36 -6.65 -17.80
N LEU A 89 2.19 -5.46 -17.23
CA LEU A 89 1.03 -4.60 -17.40
C LEU A 89 0.82 -4.24 -18.88
N THR A 90 1.88 -3.98 -19.63
CA THR A 90 1.81 -3.73 -21.08
C THR A 90 1.32 -4.97 -21.85
N SER A 91 1.73 -6.18 -21.43
CA SER A 91 1.24 -7.43 -22.03
C SER A 91 -0.24 -7.66 -21.70
N ALA A 92 -0.65 -7.43 -20.44
CA ALA A 92 -2.04 -7.55 -20.01
C ALA A 92 -2.93 -6.51 -20.71
N ALA A 93 -2.47 -5.26 -20.84
CA ALA A 93 -3.19 -4.20 -21.55
C ALA A 93 -3.53 -4.59 -23.00
N LYS A 94 -2.57 -5.18 -23.74
CA LYS A 94 -2.82 -5.66 -25.11
C LYS A 94 -3.90 -6.73 -25.15
N GLU A 95 -3.84 -7.70 -24.24
CA GLU A 95 -4.81 -8.78 -24.14
C GLU A 95 -6.20 -8.23 -23.80
N SER A 96 -6.28 -7.29 -22.86
CA SER A 96 -7.55 -6.68 -22.43
C SER A 96 -8.28 -5.95 -23.56
N ILE A 97 -7.54 -5.24 -24.43
CA ILE A 97 -8.11 -4.53 -25.59
C ILE A 97 -8.64 -5.54 -26.61
N TRP A 98 -7.91 -6.65 -26.83
CA TRP A 98 -8.35 -7.70 -27.74
C TRP A 98 -9.61 -8.41 -27.21
N LEU A 99 -9.61 -8.81 -25.93
CA LEU A 99 -10.77 -9.42 -25.28
C LEU A 99 -11.98 -8.50 -25.31
N LYS A 100 -11.79 -7.18 -25.11
CA LYS A 100 -12.89 -6.20 -25.24
C LYS A 100 -13.53 -6.22 -26.61
N GLY A 101 -12.73 -6.27 -27.67
CA GLY A 101 -13.24 -6.37 -29.04
C GLY A 101 -14.05 -7.65 -29.24
N LEU A 102 -13.48 -8.79 -28.81
CA LEU A 102 -14.12 -10.09 -28.94
C LEU A 102 -15.48 -10.16 -28.22
N VAL A 103 -15.56 -9.71 -26.96
CA VAL A 103 -16.84 -9.74 -26.23
C VAL A 103 -17.85 -8.75 -26.80
N GLY A 104 -17.39 -7.63 -27.37
CA GLY A 104 -18.23 -6.68 -28.09
C GLY A 104 -18.88 -7.30 -29.34
N ASP A 105 -18.11 -8.07 -30.12
CA ASP A 105 -18.63 -8.82 -31.28
C ASP A 105 -19.64 -9.91 -30.85
N LEU A 106 -19.52 -10.41 -29.62
CA LEU A 106 -20.46 -11.37 -29.01
C LEU A 106 -21.68 -10.70 -28.35
N GLY A 107 -21.80 -9.38 -28.43
CA GLY A 107 -22.95 -8.62 -27.91
C GLY A 107 -22.86 -8.22 -26.43
N ILE A 108 -21.70 -8.39 -25.79
CA ILE A 108 -21.46 -7.92 -24.42
C ILE A 108 -20.87 -6.51 -24.50
N ALA A 109 -21.71 -5.52 -24.18
CA ALA A 109 -21.30 -4.12 -24.16
C ALA A 109 -20.51 -3.80 -22.89
N GLN A 110 -19.30 -3.24 -23.07
CA GLN A 110 -18.51 -2.67 -21.98
C GLN A 110 -17.81 -1.39 -22.45
N ASP A 111 -17.86 -0.35 -21.64
CA ASP A 111 -17.25 0.95 -21.97
C ASP A 111 -15.72 0.87 -21.92
N PHE A 112 -15.16 0.08 -21.00
CA PHE A 112 -13.72 -0.11 -20.81
C PHE A 112 -13.42 -1.53 -20.32
N ALA A 113 -12.27 -2.08 -20.71
CA ALA A 113 -11.70 -3.23 -20.04
C ALA A 113 -10.89 -2.76 -18.83
N THR A 114 -10.98 -3.45 -17.70
CA THR A 114 -10.23 -3.08 -16.49
C THR A 114 -9.05 -4.03 -16.32
N VAL A 115 -7.85 -3.49 -16.11
CA VAL A 115 -6.66 -4.25 -15.72
C VAL A 115 -6.17 -3.75 -14.37
N TYR A 116 -6.10 -4.66 -13.41
CA TYR A 116 -5.54 -4.42 -12.09
C TYR A 116 -4.04 -4.76 -12.09
N CYS A 117 -3.26 -3.89 -11.46
CA CYS A 117 -1.83 -4.08 -11.20
C CYS A 117 -1.57 -3.60 -9.77
N ASP A 118 -0.68 -4.26 -9.04
CA ASP A 118 -0.29 -3.89 -7.68
C ASP A 118 0.84 -2.85 -7.65
N SER A 119 1.62 -2.72 -8.73
CA SER A 119 2.70 -1.74 -8.84
C SER A 119 2.22 -0.34 -9.25
N LEU A 120 2.22 0.60 -8.28
CA LEU A 120 1.86 1.99 -8.52
C LEU A 120 2.83 2.69 -9.48
N SER A 121 4.12 2.36 -9.42
CA SER A 121 5.13 2.92 -10.32
C SER A 121 4.86 2.50 -11.78
N ALA A 122 4.49 1.24 -12.03
CA ALA A 122 4.07 0.76 -13.34
C ALA A 122 2.77 1.45 -13.81
N ILE A 123 1.81 1.66 -12.91
CA ILE A 123 0.54 2.36 -13.20
C ILE A 123 0.80 3.83 -13.55
N CYS A 124 1.64 4.53 -12.79
CA CYS A 124 2.00 5.92 -13.06
C CYS A 124 2.74 6.05 -14.40
N LEU A 125 3.68 5.14 -14.70
CA LEU A 125 4.35 5.07 -16.00
C LEU A 125 3.37 4.82 -17.16
N ALA A 126 2.26 4.12 -16.90
CA ALA A 126 1.22 3.89 -17.90
C ALA A 126 0.25 5.08 -18.06
N LYS A 127 0.05 5.90 -17.01
CA LYS A 127 -0.89 7.03 -16.99
C LYS A 127 -0.26 8.37 -17.40
N ASP A 128 0.96 8.66 -16.98
CA ASP A 128 1.61 9.96 -17.20
C ASP A 128 2.70 9.92 -18.29
N GLN A 129 2.67 10.92 -19.18
CA GLN A 129 3.65 11.13 -20.26
C GLN A 129 4.92 11.89 -19.81
N VAL A 130 5.09 12.17 -18.51
CA VAL A 130 6.20 12.99 -18.03
C VAL A 130 7.41 12.09 -17.74
N HIS A 131 8.40 12.16 -18.64
CA HIS A 131 9.57 11.30 -18.66
C HIS A 131 10.75 11.88 -17.86
N HIS A 132 11.49 11.02 -17.16
CA HIS A 132 12.83 11.30 -16.63
C HIS A 132 13.92 10.62 -17.47
N ASP A 133 15.14 11.14 -17.43
CA ASP A 133 16.32 10.55 -18.12
C ASP A 133 16.56 9.07 -17.77
N ARG A 134 16.14 8.63 -16.58
CA ARG A 134 16.28 7.24 -16.11
C ARG A 134 15.21 6.27 -16.61
N THR A 135 14.05 6.72 -17.11
CA THR A 135 12.96 5.84 -17.62
C THR A 135 12.77 5.92 -19.14
N LYS A 136 13.52 6.79 -19.82
CA LYS A 136 13.54 6.92 -21.29
C LYS A 136 13.82 5.58 -22.01
N HIS A 137 14.70 4.74 -21.46
CA HIS A 137 15.07 3.47 -22.08
C HIS A 137 13.92 2.44 -22.06
N ILE A 138 13.02 2.52 -21.09
CA ILE A 138 11.86 1.63 -20.93
C ILE A 138 10.81 1.96 -22.00
N ASP A 139 10.56 3.25 -22.25
CA ASP A 139 9.59 3.68 -23.27
C ASP A 139 10.07 3.39 -24.70
N VAL A 140 11.36 3.63 -24.99
CA VAL A 140 11.95 3.35 -26.31
C VAL A 140 11.88 1.85 -26.67
N ARG A 141 11.96 0.95 -25.67
CA ARG A 141 11.97 -0.51 -25.90
C ARG A 141 10.58 -1.16 -25.92
N TYR A 142 9.59 -0.67 -25.17
CA TYR A 142 8.34 -1.41 -24.93
C TYR A 142 7.05 -0.67 -25.31
N SER A 143 7.13 0.42 -26.07
CA SER A 143 5.96 1.16 -26.59
C SER A 143 5.41 0.77 -27.98
N PRO A 144 5.07 -0.49 -28.31
CA PRO A 144 4.18 -0.75 -29.46
C PRO A 144 2.72 -0.31 -29.20
N VAL A 145 2.29 -0.19 -27.94
CA VAL A 145 0.90 0.14 -27.57
C VAL A 145 0.59 1.63 -27.78
N LYS A 146 1.57 2.50 -27.50
CA LYS A 146 1.44 3.96 -27.62
C LYS A 146 1.40 4.45 -29.09
N TYR A 147 2.12 3.79 -30.00
CA TYR A 147 2.18 4.22 -31.41
C TYR A 147 0.94 3.87 -32.24
N LYS A 148 0.11 2.91 -31.78
CA LYS A 148 -1.12 2.51 -32.51
C LYS A 148 -2.39 3.27 -32.07
N TYR A 149 -2.38 3.91 -30.90
CA TYR A 149 -3.55 4.55 -30.32
C TYR A 149 -3.18 5.89 -29.64
N PRO A 150 -3.54 7.06 -30.20
CA PRO A 150 -3.29 8.36 -29.57
C PRO A 150 -3.98 8.46 -28.20
N SER A 151 -3.44 9.28 -27.29
CA SER A 151 -3.85 9.42 -25.87
C SER A 151 -5.36 9.55 -25.63
N SER A 152 -6.09 10.21 -26.54
CA SER A 152 -7.55 10.37 -26.47
C SER A 152 -8.34 9.08 -26.72
N SER A 153 -7.73 8.05 -27.32
CA SER A 153 -8.35 6.75 -27.61
C SER A 153 -7.97 5.64 -26.62
N PHE A 154 -6.90 5.84 -25.85
CA PHE A 154 -6.42 4.90 -24.82
C PHE A 154 -7.29 4.97 -23.56
N SER A 155 -7.61 6.19 -23.08
CA SER A 155 -8.53 6.40 -21.94
C SER A 155 -9.96 5.92 -22.18
N ASN A 156 -10.41 5.85 -23.44
CA ASN A 156 -11.79 5.44 -23.77
C ASN A 156 -11.96 3.92 -23.93
N ARG A 157 -10.91 3.12 -23.74
CA ARG A 157 -10.97 1.66 -23.98
C ARG A 157 -10.38 0.80 -22.88
N LEU A 158 -9.46 1.33 -22.08
CA LEU A 158 -8.75 0.60 -21.04
C LEU A 158 -8.70 1.44 -19.77
N GLN A 159 -9.04 0.82 -18.64
CA GLN A 159 -8.87 1.38 -17.32
C GLN A 159 -7.80 0.59 -16.56
N ILE A 160 -6.72 1.26 -16.19
CA ILE A 160 -5.68 0.69 -15.32
C ILE A 160 -5.94 1.15 -13.89
N ARG A 161 -6.20 0.21 -13.00
CA ARG A 161 -6.48 0.46 -11.58
C ARG A 161 -5.41 -0.18 -10.72
N SER A 162 -5.10 0.45 -9.59
CA SER A 162 -4.36 -0.26 -8.55
C SER A 162 -5.21 -1.42 -8.03
N MET A 163 -4.60 -2.56 -7.70
CA MET A 163 -5.30 -3.62 -6.96
C MET A 163 -5.92 -3.07 -5.65
N ALA A 164 -5.32 -2.04 -5.05
CA ALA A 164 -5.85 -1.35 -3.87
C ALA A 164 -6.99 -0.36 -4.15
N ASP A 165 -7.20 0.10 -5.39
CA ASP A 165 -8.28 1.04 -5.74
C ASP A 165 -9.69 0.42 -5.63
N SER A 166 -9.78 -0.90 -5.38
CA SER A 166 -11.06 -1.58 -5.12
C SER A 166 -11.44 -1.65 -3.62
N ALA A 167 -10.50 -1.40 -2.70
CA ALA A 167 -10.72 -1.61 -1.26
C ALA A 167 -11.11 -0.33 -0.49
N PHE A 168 -10.70 0.85 -0.97
CA PHE A 168 -10.91 2.11 -0.26
C PHE A 168 -12.11 2.89 -0.79
N ASN A 169 -12.98 3.31 0.12
CA ASN A 169 -13.98 4.34 -0.16
C ASN A 169 -13.36 5.72 0.11
N LYS A 170 -13.32 6.57 -0.92
CA LYS A 170 -12.87 7.96 -0.77
C LYS A 170 -14.04 8.83 -0.30
N ILE A 171 -13.85 9.50 0.82
CA ILE A 171 -14.83 10.42 1.41
C ILE A 171 -14.21 11.81 1.53
N GLN A 172 -15.06 12.81 1.78
CA GLN A 172 -14.61 14.16 2.12
C GLN A 172 -15.12 14.50 3.52
N ILE A 173 -14.21 14.91 4.40
CA ILE A 173 -14.52 15.32 5.76
C ILE A 173 -14.43 16.84 5.83
N LYS A 174 -15.46 17.46 6.43
CA LYS A 174 -15.52 18.89 6.65
C LYS A 174 -15.15 19.20 8.10
N ARG A 175 -14.22 20.14 8.29
CA ARG A 175 -14.00 20.83 9.56
C ARG A 175 -14.33 22.32 9.41
N GLU A 176 -14.32 23.08 10.49
CA GLU A 176 -14.87 24.45 10.56
C GLU A 176 -14.47 25.36 9.39
N ASP A 177 -13.20 25.36 9.01
CA ASP A 177 -12.59 26.28 8.05
C ASP A 177 -12.27 25.66 6.67
N THR A 178 -12.30 24.33 6.55
CA THR A 178 -11.85 23.63 5.34
C THR A 178 -12.42 22.21 5.23
N SER A 179 -12.18 21.58 4.09
CA SER A 179 -12.47 20.16 3.87
C SER A 179 -11.23 19.45 3.36
N PHE A 180 -11.12 18.16 3.69
CA PHE A 180 -10.04 17.31 3.21
C PHE A 180 -10.59 15.96 2.79
N ASP A 181 -9.89 15.32 1.86
CA ASP A 181 -10.21 13.98 1.44
C ASP A 181 -9.71 12.97 2.48
N ALA A 182 -10.44 11.88 2.65
CA ALA A 182 -10.00 10.75 3.47
C ALA A 182 -10.34 9.43 2.77
N TYR A 183 -9.57 8.39 3.08
CA TYR A 183 -9.70 7.07 2.47
C TYR A 183 -10.06 6.06 3.55
N VAL A 184 -11.19 5.36 3.39
CA VAL A 184 -11.72 4.44 4.40
C VAL A 184 -11.72 3.01 3.87
N VAL A 185 -11.29 2.06 4.69
CA VAL A 185 -11.33 0.62 4.40
C VAL A 185 -11.71 -0.17 5.66
N GLY A 186 -12.27 -1.37 5.49
CA GLY A 186 -12.62 -2.26 6.59
C GLY A 186 -14.12 -2.31 6.88
N LYS A 187 -14.46 -2.94 8.00
CA LYS A 187 -15.85 -3.28 8.34
C LYS A 187 -16.61 -2.08 8.90
N ASP A 188 -17.87 -1.94 8.54
CA ASP A 188 -18.78 -0.99 9.18
C ASP A 188 -19.07 -1.35 10.65
N ASP A 189 -19.37 -0.32 11.44
CA ASP A 189 -19.68 -0.42 12.88
C ASP A 189 -18.60 -1.13 13.73
N ALA A 190 -17.38 -1.28 13.20
CA ALA A 190 -16.23 -1.79 13.92
C ALA A 190 -15.52 -0.66 14.70
N PRO A 191 -14.71 -1.00 15.73
CA PRO A 191 -13.73 -0.07 16.27
C PRO A 191 -12.85 0.47 15.14
N ALA A 192 -12.53 1.76 15.20
CA ALA A 192 -11.82 2.43 14.12
C ALA A 192 -10.42 2.89 14.52
N ILE A 193 -9.56 3.00 13.52
CA ILE A 193 -8.20 3.51 13.67
C ILE A 193 -7.96 4.55 12.59
N VAL A 194 -7.63 5.77 13.00
CA VAL A 194 -7.09 6.80 12.10
C VAL A 194 -5.63 6.46 11.81
N VAL A 195 -5.26 6.38 10.54
CA VAL A 195 -3.93 5.94 10.08
C VAL A 195 -3.23 7.13 9.41
N LEU A 196 -2.19 7.68 10.03
CA LEU A 196 -1.52 8.91 9.61
C LEU A 196 -0.30 8.63 8.75
N GLN A 197 -0.31 9.26 7.57
CA GLN A 197 0.75 9.22 6.58
C GLN A 197 2.13 9.64 7.11
N GLU A 198 3.16 9.14 6.44
CA GLU A 198 4.51 9.69 6.51
C GLU A 198 4.59 11.02 5.74
N TRP A 199 5.80 11.58 5.66
CA TRP A 199 6.12 12.77 4.86
C TRP A 199 5.90 12.61 3.33
N TRP A 200 5.54 11.42 2.86
CA TRP A 200 5.31 11.14 1.43
C TRP A 200 3.91 11.54 0.96
N GLY A 201 2.91 11.71 1.83
CA GLY A 201 1.51 11.79 1.40
C GLY A 201 0.74 10.49 1.60
N VAL A 202 -0.49 10.44 1.07
CA VAL A 202 -1.30 9.22 1.04
C VAL A 202 -0.84 8.31 -0.09
N ASP A 203 0.32 7.69 0.11
CA ASP A 203 0.96 6.78 -0.85
C ASP A 203 0.52 5.32 -0.66
N TYR A 204 1.19 4.40 -1.36
CA TYR A 204 0.87 2.97 -1.30
C TYR A 204 1.24 2.33 0.04
N GLU A 205 2.34 2.76 0.67
CA GLU A 205 2.80 2.16 1.93
C GLU A 205 1.77 2.41 3.04
N ILE A 206 1.29 3.65 3.17
CA ILE A 206 0.27 3.96 4.18
C ILE A 206 -1.06 3.26 3.90
N LYS A 207 -1.43 3.10 2.62
CA LYS A 207 -2.62 2.31 2.23
C LYS A 207 -2.44 0.83 2.58
N ASN A 208 -1.26 0.25 2.41
CA ASN A 208 -0.97 -1.13 2.82
C ASN A 208 -1.08 -1.31 4.33
N HIS A 209 -0.57 -0.37 5.11
CA HIS A 209 -0.73 -0.37 6.55
C HIS A 209 -2.21 -0.32 6.95
N ALA A 210 -3.02 0.55 6.33
CA ALA A 210 -4.46 0.62 6.60
C ALA A 210 -5.21 -0.66 6.19
N ILE A 211 -4.88 -1.27 5.04
CA ILE A 211 -5.45 -2.58 4.64
C ILE A 211 -5.09 -3.63 5.69
N LYS A 212 -3.81 -3.72 6.07
CA LYS A 212 -3.36 -4.69 7.08
C LYS A 212 -4.09 -4.51 8.40
N ILE A 213 -4.24 -3.26 8.86
CA ILE A 213 -5.00 -2.91 10.06
C ILE A 213 -6.45 -3.39 9.94
N SER A 214 -7.11 -3.15 8.81
CA SER A 214 -8.51 -3.58 8.61
C SER A 214 -8.71 -5.11 8.66
N GLN A 215 -7.65 -5.87 8.38
CA GLN A 215 -7.64 -7.33 8.38
C GLN A 215 -7.19 -7.95 9.72
N LEU A 216 -6.74 -7.14 10.68
CA LEU A 216 -6.40 -7.63 12.02
C LEU A 216 -7.67 -8.01 12.78
N GLU A 217 -7.65 -9.12 13.52
CA GLU A 217 -8.73 -9.50 14.45
C GLU A 217 -8.82 -8.50 15.62
N PRO A 218 -10.03 -8.05 16.03
CA PRO A 218 -11.37 -8.55 15.64
C PRO A 218 -11.97 -7.95 14.35
N GLY A 219 -11.21 -7.16 13.62
CA GLY A 219 -11.61 -6.38 12.45
C GLY A 219 -11.74 -4.91 12.79
N TYR A 220 -11.04 -4.04 12.05
CA TYR A 220 -11.05 -2.59 12.28
C TYR A 220 -11.54 -1.83 11.05
N LYS A 221 -12.15 -0.67 11.27
CA LYS A 221 -12.33 0.37 10.26
C LYS A 221 -11.10 1.27 10.24
N ALA A 222 -10.35 1.30 9.15
CA ALA A 222 -9.20 2.17 9.00
C ALA A 222 -9.55 3.41 8.17
N LEU A 223 -9.11 4.59 8.60
CA LEU A 223 -9.32 5.85 7.90
C LEU A 223 -8.01 6.62 7.77
N ILE A 224 -7.63 6.97 6.54
CA ILE A 224 -6.43 7.76 6.25
C ILE A 224 -6.86 9.19 5.87
N PRO A 225 -6.61 10.21 6.71
CA PRO A 225 -6.84 11.59 6.33
C PRO A 225 -5.73 12.08 5.39
N ASP A 226 -6.10 12.77 4.31
CA ASP A 226 -5.16 13.36 3.36
C ASP A 226 -4.67 14.72 3.87
N LEU A 227 -3.59 14.69 4.64
CA LEU A 227 -3.01 15.87 5.27
C LEU A 227 -2.35 16.82 4.25
N TYR A 228 -2.06 16.34 3.04
CA TYR A 228 -1.43 17.11 1.97
C TYR A 228 -2.37 17.51 0.83
N ARG A 229 -3.67 17.27 0.99
CA ARG A 229 -4.71 17.68 0.03
C ARG A 229 -4.46 17.14 -1.38
N GLY A 230 -4.15 15.85 -1.47
CA GLY A 230 -3.95 15.12 -2.71
C GLY A 230 -2.52 15.15 -3.25
N LYS A 231 -1.60 15.86 -2.59
CA LYS A 231 -0.19 15.87 -2.97
C LYS A 231 0.53 14.66 -2.37
N VAL A 232 1.35 14.02 -3.19
CA VAL A 232 2.20 12.90 -2.82
C VAL A 232 3.61 13.21 -3.32
N GLY A 233 4.60 13.13 -2.43
CA GLY A 233 6.00 13.35 -2.77
C GLY A 233 6.54 12.18 -3.61
N LEU A 234 7.15 12.50 -4.74
CA LEU A 234 7.73 11.50 -5.64
C LEU A 234 9.19 11.18 -5.29
N ASP A 235 9.88 12.15 -4.68
CA ASP A 235 11.25 12.01 -4.16
C ASP A 235 11.43 12.72 -2.81
N ALA A 236 12.59 12.51 -2.18
CA ALA A 236 12.86 13.02 -0.85
C ALA A 236 12.85 14.55 -0.76
N ALA A 237 13.18 15.27 -1.85
CA ALA A 237 13.16 16.73 -1.86
C ALA A 237 11.72 17.26 -1.89
N GLU A 238 10.85 16.64 -2.70
CA GLU A 238 9.43 16.97 -2.70
C GLU A 238 8.76 16.63 -1.36
N ALA A 239 9.06 15.45 -0.80
CA ALA A 239 8.55 15.04 0.51
C ALA A 239 9.00 16.01 1.62
N GLN A 240 10.27 16.44 1.58
CA GLN A 240 10.78 17.45 2.50
C GLN A 240 10.01 18.77 2.37
N HIS A 241 9.78 19.27 1.15
CA HIS A 241 9.00 20.50 0.94
C HIS A 241 7.54 20.37 1.41
N LEU A 242 6.91 19.20 1.22
CA LEU A 242 5.56 18.97 1.73
C LEU A 242 5.52 18.98 3.27
N MET A 243 6.51 18.38 3.92
CA MET A 243 6.61 18.36 5.38
C MET A 243 6.93 19.73 5.97
N GLU A 244 7.84 20.49 5.35
CA GLU A 244 8.16 21.87 5.75
C GLU A 244 6.95 22.80 5.63
N GLY A 245 6.12 22.59 4.61
CA GLY A 245 4.88 23.34 4.38
C GLY A 245 3.67 22.86 5.19
N LEU A 246 3.80 21.80 6.00
CA LEU A 246 2.67 21.26 6.76
C LEU A 246 2.26 22.20 7.89
N ASP A 247 0.99 22.59 7.91
CA ASP A 247 0.36 23.18 9.09
C ASP A 247 0.10 22.08 10.12
N TRP A 248 1.02 21.90 11.07
CA TRP A 248 0.92 20.86 12.12
C TRP A 248 -0.29 21.05 13.03
N ALA A 249 -0.65 22.29 13.38
CA ALA A 249 -1.83 22.57 14.21
C ALA A 249 -3.12 22.28 13.41
N GLY A 250 -3.12 22.63 12.13
CA GLY A 250 -4.12 22.19 11.17
C GLY A 250 -4.21 20.67 11.10
N ALA A 251 -3.11 19.94 10.97
CA ALA A 251 -3.14 18.49 10.91
C ALA A 251 -3.81 17.86 12.15
N ILE A 252 -3.56 18.40 13.36
CA ILE A 252 -4.25 17.97 14.58
C ILE A 252 -5.77 18.16 14.47
N LYS A 253 -6.25 19.28 13.90
CA LYS A 253 -7.68 19.50 13.65
C LYS A 253 -8.26 18.54 12.61
N ASP A 254 -7.49 18.14 11.59
CA ASP A 254 -7.93 17.11 10.64
C ASP A 254 -8.06 15.74 11.31
N ILE A 255 -7.14 15.42 12.23
CA ILE A 255 -7.18 14.19 13.03
C ILE A 255 -8.42 14.20 13.92
N GLU A 256 -8.68 15.30 14.63
CA GLU A 256 -9.89 15.46 15.44
C GLU A 256 -11.17 15.32 14.61
N ALA A 257 -11.25 15.98 13.46
CA ALA A 257 -12.39 15.83 12.55
C ALA A 257 -12.56 14.39 12.05
N SER A 258 -11.47 13.68 11.82
CA SER A 258 -11.48 12.26 11.43
C SER A 258 -11.99 11.36 12.56
N VAL A 259 -11.55 11.58 13.80
CA VAL A 259 -12.04 10.87 14.99
C VAL A 259 -13.53 11.10 15.18
N ASN A 260 -13.98 12.36 15.07
CA ASN A 260 -15.38 12.72 15.20
C ASN A 260 -16.24 12.11 14.08
N TRP A 261 -15.74 12.10 12.84
CA TRP A 261 -16.41 11.46 11.72
C TRP A 261 -16.59 9.96 11.93
N LEU A 262 -15.54 9.26 12.37
CA LEU A 262 -15.61 7.82 12.66
C LEU A 262 -16.65 7.50 13.73
N LYS A 263 -16.69 8.28 14.81
CA LYS A 263 -17.70 8.14 15.87
C LYS A 263 -19.11 8.39 15.38
N ALA A 264 -19.31 9.42 14.56
CA ALA A 264 -20.59 9.72 13.94
C ALA A 264 -21.04 8.64 12.93
N ASN A 265 -20.11 7.82 12.42
CA ASN A 265 -20.34 6.77 11.42
C ASN A 265 -20.12 5.35 11.99
N GLY A 266 -20.55 5.13 13.23
CA GLY A 266 -20.74 3.81 13.81
C GLY A 266 -19.62 3.28 14.71
N SER A 267 -18.45 3.93 14.74
CA SER A 267 -17.32 3.43 15.54
C SER A 267 -17.37 3.95 16.98
N GLN A 268 -17.67 3.07 17.93
CA GLN A 268 -17.76 3.42 19.36
C GLN A 268 -16.39 3.78 19.98
N LYS A 269 -15.34 3.10 19.51
CA LYS A 269 -13.96 3.26 19.95
C LYS A 269 -13.09 3.68 18.78
N VAL A 270 -12.24 4.68 19.00
CA VAL A 270 -11.35 5.20 17.95
C VAL A 270 -9.92 5.34 18.47
N GLY A 271 -9.01 4.62 17.82
CA GLY A 271 -7.57 4.77 18.01
C GLY A 271 -6.93 5.65 16.93
N VAL A 272 -5.68 6.04 17.17
CA VAL A 272 -4.85 6.75 16.18
C VAL A 272 -3.50 6.06 16.07
N THR A 273 -3.04 5.84 14.85
CA THR A 273 -1.69 5.35 14.56
C THR A 273 -1.07 6.13 13.43
N GLY A 274 0.26 6.13 13.37
CA GLY A 274 0.97 6.80 12.29
C GLY A 274 2.46 6.52 12.30
N TYR A 275 3.09 6.91 11.20
CA TYR A 275 4.46 6.55 10.87
C TYR A 275 5.28 7.81 10.57
N CYS A 276 6.52 7.88 11.08
CA CYS A 276 7.40 9.04 10.91
C CYS A 276 6.71 10.33 11.40
N MET A 277 6.47 11.29 10.50
CA MET A 277 5.65 12.49 10.73
C MET A 277 4.28 12.15 11.34
N GLY A 278 3.61 11.13 10.81
CA GLY A 278 2.36 10.60 11.35
C GLY A 278 2.51 9.98 12.73
N GLY A 279 3.68 9.43 13.08
CA GLY A 279 3.97 8.90 14.42
C GLY A 279 4.03 10.01 15.47
N ALA A 280 4.71 11.10 15.14
CA ALA A 280 4.73 12.31 15.97
C ALA A 280 3.33 12.93 16.13
N LEU A 281 2.56 13.04 15.03
CA LEU A 281 1.18 13.52 15.05
C LEU A 281 0.26 12.61 15.89
N SER A 282 0.48 11.29 15.84
CA SER A 282 -0.31 10.33 16.63
C SER A 282 -0.12 10.57 18.11
N ILE A 283 1.13 10.70 18.58
CA ILE A 283 1.41 10.99 20.01
C ILE A 283 0.90 12.37 20.41
N ALA A 284 1.06 13.40 19.56
CA ALA A 284 0.48 14.72 19.81
C ALA A 284 -1.05 14.67 19.94
N SER A 285 -1.71 13.84 19.13
CA SER A 285 -3.17 13.68 19.18
C SER A 285 -3.65 13.13 20.52
N ALA A 286 -2.86 12.28 21.20
CA ALA A 286 -3.19 11.79 22.55
C ALA A 286 -3.27 12.91 23.60
N VAL A 287 -2.65 14.06 23.36
CA VAL A 287 -2.71 15.26 24.23
C VAL A 287 -3.86 16.17 23.80
N LEU A 288 -3.95 16.43 22.50
CA LEU A 288 -4.71 17.54 21.93
C LEU A 288 -6.11 17.16 21.46
N VAL A 289 -6.34 15.91 21.05
CA VAL A 289 -7.60 15.47 20.44
C VAL A 289 -8.46 14.75 21.49
N PRO A 290 -9.65 15.28 21.82
CA PRO A 290 -10.54 14.62 22.76
C PRO A 290 -11.15 13.35 22.18
N GLY A 291 -11.37 12.36 23.04
CA GLY A 291 -12.10 11.14 22.69
C GLY A 291 -11.30 10.08 21.93
N ILE A 292 -9.97 10.18 21.85
CA ILE A 292 -9.14 9.06 21.42
C ILE A 292 -9.07 8.01 22.53
N ASP A 293 -9.24 6.74 22.17
CA ASP A 293 -9.24 5.62 23.11
C ASP A 293 -7.86 4.93 23.21
N ALA A 294 -7.03 5.01 22.17
CA ALA A 294 -5.66 4.47 22.16
C ALA A 294 -4.80 5.12 21.07
N VAL A 295 -3.49 5.21 21.30
CA VAL A 295 -2.52 5.70 20.33
C VAL A 295 -1.36 4.75 20.16
N VAL A 296 -0.91 4.56 18.91
CA VAL A 296 0.37 3.92 18.60
C VAL A 296 1.21 4.78 17.65
N GLY A 297 2.41 5.18 18.07
CA GLY A 297 3.34 5.96 17.25
C GLY A 297 4.51 5.14 16.73
N PHE A 298 4.83 5.24 15.45
CA PHE A 298 6.02 4.61 14.86
C PHE A 298 7.06 5.66 14.47
N TYR A 299 8.26 5.56 15.06
CA TYR A 299 9.48 6.32 14.75
C TYR A 299 9.24 7.82 14.51
N GLY A 300 8.55 8.45 15.45
CA GLY A 300 8.35 9.90 15.45
C GLY A 300 7.92 10.39 16.82
N THR A 301 8.48 11.53 17.24
CA THR A 301 8.19 12.18 18.52
C THR A 301 7.72 13.60 18.25
N PRO A 302 6.62 14.06 18.87
CA PRO A 302 6.15 15.43 18.66
C PRO A 302 7.14 16.44 19.24
N SER A 303 7.24 17.59 18.57
CA SER A 303 8.01 18.71 19.11
C SER A 303 7.34 19.23 20.39
N PRO A 304 8.12 19.72 21.38
CA PRO A 304 7.57 20.33 22.58
C PRO A 304 6.68 21.55 22.30
N GLN A 305 6.86 22.20 21.14
CA GLN A 305 6.02 23.32 20.70
C GLN A 305 4.63 22.86 20.25
N LEU A 306 4.51 21.63 19.73
CA LEU A 306 3.23 21.07 19.30
C LEU A 306 2.46 20.47 20.48
N ALA A 307 3.08 19.56 21.23
CA ALA A 307 2.45 18.87 22.35
C ALA A 307 3.48 18.39 23.37
N ASP A 308 3.13 18.41 24.65
CA ASP A 308 3.92 17.81 25.72
C ASP A 308 3.42 16.37 25.99
N PRO A 309 4.21 15.32 25.69
CA PRO A 309 3.84 13.94 25.96
C PRO A 309 3.56 13.63 27.44
N ALA A 310 3.98 14.48 28.39
CA ALA A 310 3.59 14.30 29.79
C ALA A 310 2.10 14.58 30.06
N GLN A 311 1.40 15.20 29.10
CA GLN A 311 -0.01 15.60 29.20
C GLN A 311 -0.95 14.69 28.39
N VAL A 312 -0.49 13.52 27.96
CA VAL A 312 -1.32 12.57 27.21
C VAL A 312 -2.53 12.12 28.03
N LYS A 313 -3.67 11.97 27.37
CA LYS A 313 -4.97 11.62 27.97
C LYS A 313 -5.47 10.23 27.57
N ALA A 314 -4.79 9.59 26.61
CA ALA A 314 -5.10 8.26 26.11
C ALA A 314 -3.87 7.35 26.23
N PRO A 315 -4.05 6.03 26.37
CA PRO A 315 -2.94 5.07 26.35
C PRO A 315 -2.05 5.21 25.11
N VAL A 316 -0.72 5.25 25.28
CA VAL A 316 0.26 5.42 24.19
C VAL A 316 1.24 4.24 24.12
N GLN A 317 1.34 3.58 22.96
CA GLN A 317 2.46 2.71 22.63
C GLN A 317 3.34 3.38 21.57
N ALA A 318 4.66 3.26 21.65
CA ALA A 318 5.58 3.84 20.67
C ALA A 318 6.69 2.86 20.26
N HIS A 319 7.14 2.93 19.01
CA HIS A 319 8.09 2.00 18.40
C HIS A 319 9.24 2.73 17.70
N PHE A 320 10.49 2.41 18.05
CA PHE A 320 11.70 3.05 17.53
C PHE A 320 12.77 2.04 17.15
N GLY A 321 13.62 2.37 16.17
CA GLY A 321 14.80 1.58 15.83
C GLY A 321 16.04 2.04 16.61
N ASP A 322 16.95 1.13 16.96
CA ASP A 322 18.23 1.51 17.61
C ASP A 322 19.29 2.08 16.65
N LEU A 323 19.11 1.89 15.34
CA LEU A 323 19.93 2.48 14.28
C LEU A 323 19.33 3.78 13.74
N ASP A 324 18.19 4.22 14.27
CA ASP A 324 17.57 5.49 13.90
C ASP A 324 18.37 6.64 14.53
N ASN A 325 18.83 7.57 13.68
CA ASN A 325 19.74 8.65 14.06
C ASN A 325 19.15 10.05 13.82
N ILE A 326 17.83 10.17 13.64
CA ILE A 326 17.19 11.47 13.46
C ILE A 326 17.05 12.15 14.83
N ALA A 327 18.07 12.94 15.16
CA ALA A 327 18.21 13.63 16.44
C ALA A 327 16.99 14.51 16.78
N GLY A 328 16.45 14.33 17.98
CA GLY A 328 15.30 15.09 18.48
C GLY A 328 13.95 14.62 17.93
N PHE A 329 13.92 13.53 17.15
CA PHE A 329 12.70 13.03 16.52
C PHE A 329 12.48 11.53 16.74
N SER A 330 13.43 10.69 16.36
CA SER A 330 13.27 9.23 16.38
C SER A 330 14.51 8.47 16.83
N ASP A 331 15.58 9.17 17.20
CA ASP A 331 16.76 8.57 17.80
C ASP A 331 16.48 7.98 19.20
N VAL A 332 17.39 7.11 19.66
CA VAL A 332 17.26 6.39 20.93
C VAL A 332 17.19 7.29 22.16
N GLU A 333 17.90 8.43 22.17
CA GLU A 333 17.85 9.38 23.28
C GLU A 333 16.48 10.06 23.35
N THR A 334 15.95 10.47 22.19
CA THR A 334 14.60 11.00 22.08
C THR A 334 13.54 9.99 22.51
N ALA A 335 13.65 8.73 22.07
CA ALA A 335 12.71 7.66 22.44
C ALA A 335 12.69 7.42 23.96
N LYS A 336 13.86 7.41 24.62
CA LYS A 336 13.96 7.29 26.08
C LYS A 336 13.39 8.51 26.80
N SER A 337 13.65 9.72 26.28
CA SER A 337 13.07 10.95 26.84
C SER A 337 11.54 10.93 26.74
N LEU A 338 11.00 10.46 25.61
CA LEU A 338 9.56 10.27 25.43
C LEU A 338 9.00 9.27 26.45
N GLU A 339 9.65 8.13 26.67
CA GLU A 339 9.22 7.14 27.66
C GLU A 339 9.11 7.75 29.07
N GLU A 340 10.12 8.51 29.50
CA GLU A 340 10.10 9.17 30.82
C GLU A 340 8.97 10.21 30.92
N LYS A 341 8.71 10.98 29.85
CA LYS A 341 7.57 11.91 29.83
C LYS A 341 6.23 11.19 29.88
N LEU A 342 6.06 10.12 29.11
CA LEU A 342 4.82 9.34 29.11
C LEU A 342 4.55 8.74 30.51
N LYS A 343 5.58 8.31 31.24
CA LYS A 343 5.42 7.83 32.63
C LYS A 343 4.84 8.90 33.56
N LEU A 344 5.15 10.18 33.36
CA LEU A 344 4.64 11.29 34.19
C LEU A 344 3.13 11.52 34.04
N SER A 345 2.55 11.13 32.90
CA SER A 345 1.12 11.32 32.62
C SER A 345 0.18 10.45 33.48
N GLY A 346 0.69 9.32 33.99
CA GLY A 346 -0.10 8.33 34.72
C GLY A 346 -1.04 7.49 33.86
N VAL A 347 -1.08 7.66 32.52
CA VAL A 347 -1.82 6.77 31.63
C VAL A 347 -0.97 5.57 31.21
N PRO A 348 -1.59 4.41 30.86
CA PRO A 348 -0.85 3.26 30.38
C PRO A 348 0.02 3.60 29.17
N ASN A 349 1.29 3.23 29.21
CA ASN A 349 2.22 3.50 28.13
C ASN A 349 3.27 2.39 27.96
N GLU A 350 3.77 2.25 26.73
CA GLU A 350 4.85 1.33 26.39
C GLU A 350 5.74 1.95 25.29
N VAL A 351 7.05 1.99 25.49
CA VAL A 351 8.00 2.41 24.45
C VAL A 351 8.93 1.25 24.13
N HIS A 352 9.01 0.89 22.85
CA HIS A 352 9.76 -0.27 22.36
C HIS A 352 10.87 0.18 21.42
N ILE A 353 12.11 -0.24 21.71
CA ILE A 353 13.27 -0.01 20.85
C ILE A 353 13.70 -1.34 20.23
N TYR A 354 13.84 -1.39 18.91
CA TYR A 354 14.08 -2.60 18.12
C TYR A 354 15.55 -2.68 17.68
N PRO A 355 16.31 -3.69 18.14
CA PRO A 355 17.71 -3.86 17.76
C PRO A 355 17.90 -4.15 16.27
N GLY A 356 18.90 -3.51 15.66
CA GLY A 356 19.22 -3.63 14.24
C GLY A 356 18.16 -3.03 13.30
N SER A 357 17.37 -2.05 13.78
CA SER A 357 16.35 -1.38 12.95
C SER A 357 16.61 0.12 12.92
N GLY A 358 16.48 0.72 11.75
CA GLY A 358 16.60 2.15 11.51
C GLY A 358 15.23 2.82 11.37
N HIS A 359 15.24 4.04 10.81
CA HIS A 359 14.02 4.76 10.50
C HIS A 359 13.18 4.02 9.45
N ALA A 360 11.86 4.20 9.49
CA ALA A 360 10.93 3.60 8.53
C ALA A 360 11.01 2.05 8.46
N PHE A 361 11.44 1.37 9.52
CA PHE A 361 11.64 -0.09 9.49
C PHE A 361 10.37 -0.90 9.19
N MET A 362 9.18 -0.31 9.38
CA MET A 362 7.89 -0.92 9.07
C MET A 362 7.58 -0.96 7.57
N ASN A 363 8.29 -0.18 6.75
CA ASN A 363 8.05 -0.09 5.31
C ASN A 363 8.73 -1.25 4.60
N LEU A 364 7.92 -2.26 4.27
CA LEU A 364 8.37 -3.52 3.64
C LEU A 364 7.83 -3.70 2.22
N SER A 365 7.06 -2.76 1.67
CA SER A 365 6.73 -2.82 0.25
C SER A 365 8.00 -2.71 -0.60
N PRO A 366 8.00 -3.25 -1.84
CA PRO A 366 9.13 -3.09 -2.75
C PRO A 366 9.58 -1.62 -2.89
N GLU A 367 8.63 -0.71 -3.06
CA GLU A 367 8.88 0.74 -3.15
C GLU A 367 9.40 1.33 -1.83
N GLY A 368 8.85 0.90 -0.69
CA GLY A 368 9.31 1.31 0.64
C GLY A 368 10.76 0.89 0.89
N ILE A 369 11.12 -0.33 0.53
CA ILE A 369 12.50 -0.85 0.63
C ILE A 369 13.43 -0.06 -0.30
N GLU A 370 13.02 0.24 -1.52
CA GLU A 370 13.83 1.05 -2.45
C GLU A 370 14.07 2.47 -1.93
N ARG A 371 13.03 3.13 -1.41
CA ARG A 371 13.15 4.47 -0.81
C ARG A 371 14.09 4.47 0.39
N ARG A 372 13.97 3.47 1.27
CA ARG A 372 14.86 3.31 2.43
C ARG A 372 16.31 3.15 1.99
N LYS A 373 16.59 2.28 1.03
CA LYS A 373 17.94 2.12 0.44
C LYS A 373 18.47 3.43 -0.16
N ALA A 374 17.64 4.16 -0.90
CA ALA A 374 18.01 5.45 -1.49
C ALA A 374 18.36 6.51 -0.42
N MET A 375 17.77 6.42 0.77
CA MET A 375 18.07 7.26 1.94
C MET A 375 19.22 6.72 2.80
N GLY A 376 19.88 5.63 2.40
CA GLY A 376 20.97 5.00 3.16
C GLY A 376 20.52 4.08 4.30
N LEU A 377 19.21 3.83 4.43
CA LEU A 377 18.61 2.92 5.40
C LEU A 377 18.57 1.51 4.82
N ASN A 378 19.64 0.74 5.07
CA ASN A 378 19.82 -0.60 4.49
C ASN A 378 19.48 -1.74 5.47
N ASP A 379 18.93 -1.40 6.63
CA ASP A 379 18.50 -2.37 7.62
C ASP A 379 17.20 -3.06 7.15
N LEU A 380 17.18 -4.39 7.16
CA LEU A 380 15.98 -5.16 6.88
C LEU A 380 15.86 -6.27 7.91
N ASN A 381 14.85 -6.15 8.77
CA ASN A 381 14.59 -7.14 9.81
C ASN A 381 13.08 -7.40 9.90
N GLU A 382 12.62 -8.37 9.11
CA GLU A 382 11.21 -8.76 9.07
C GLU A 382 10.70 -9.24 10.43
N ALA A 383 11.55 -9.88 11.24
CA ALA A 383 11.16 -10.35 12.57
C ALA A 383 10.79 -9.19 13.50
N ASN A 384 11.51 -8.06 13.44
CA ASN A 384 11.17 -6.86 14.19
C ASN A 384 9.86 -6.23 13.71
N VAL A 385 9.61 -6.22 12.39
CA VAL A 385 8.34 -5.74 11.83
C VAL A 385 7.17 -6.62 12.30
N GLN A 386 7.32 -7.95 12.28
CA GLN A 386 6.28 -8.85 12.79
C GLN A 386 6.04 -8.67 14.29
N LEU A 387 7.10 -8.49 15.08
CA LEU A 387 7.00 -8.22 16.52
C LEU A 387 6.29 -6.88 16.79
N ALA A 388 6.59 -5.84 16.00
CA ALA A 388 5.92 -4.55 16.10
C ALA A 388 4.43 -4.64 15.76
N TRP A 389 4.07 -5.36 14.69
CA TRP A 389 2.66 -5.63 14.37
C TRP A 389 1.94 -6.44 15.45
N SER A 390 2.59 -7.42 16.05
CA SER A 390 2.03 -8.20 17.16
C SER A 390 1.73 -7.33 18.40
N ARG A 391 2.68 -6.45 18.77
CA ARG A 391 2.50 -5.48 19.86
C ARG A 391 1.40 -4.47 19.56
N PHE A 392 1.37 -3.93 18.34
CA PHE A 392 0.33 -3.03 17.85
C PHE A 392 -1.06 -3.68 17.97
N GLN A 393 -1.21 -4.91 17.49
CA GLN A 393 -2.49 -5.62 17.53
C GLN A 393 -2.94 -5.87 18.98
N SER A 394 -2.03 -6.32 19.84
CA SER A 394 -2.31 -6.52 21.26
C SER A 394 -2.76 -5.22 21.94
N TRP A 395 -2.08 -4.11 21.64
CA TRP A 395 -2.41 -2.79 22.19
C TRP A 395 -3.77 -2.29 21.72
N MET A 396 -4.00 -2.26 20.40
CA MET A 396 -5.26 -1.79 19.84
C MET A 396 -6.44 -2.67 20.28
N SER A 397 -6.26 -4.00 20.30
CA SER A 397 -7.29 -4.92 20.78
C SER A 397 -7.64 -4.61 22.24
N ARG A 398 -6.65 -4.45 23.11
CA ARG A 398 -6.88 -4.17 24.54
C ARG A 398 -7.72 -2.91 24.82
N TYR A 399 -7.57 -1.86 24.01
CA TYR A 399 -8.18 -0.56 24.30
C TYR A 399 -9.36 -0.20 23.38
N LEU A 400 -9.51 -0.91 22.25
CA LEU A 400 -10.59 -0.68 21.28
C LEU A 400 -11.63 -1.81 21.22
N SER A 401 -11.36 -2.99 21.83
CA SER A 401 -12.30 -4.11 21.88
C SER A 401 -13.55 -3.85 22.73
#